data_AF-A0A0T5NZI2-F1
#
_entry.id   AF-A0A0T5NZI2-F1
#
_cell.length_a   1.000
_cell.length_b   1.000
_cell.length_c   1.000
_cell.angle_alpha   90.00
_cell.angle_beta   90.00
_cell.angle_gamma   90.00
#
_symmetry.space_group_name_H-M   'P 1'
#
loop_
_entity.id
_entity.type
_entity.pdbx_description
1 polymer ?
#
loop_
_entity_poly.entity_id
_entity_poly.type
_entity_poly.pdbx_seq_one_letter_code
_entity_poly.pdbx_strand_id
1 'polypeptide(L)'
;MESLIHTPGPPLATLVLLALSTVLGMAQVAKIIKVYEARHELKHGSAGFIRSISGWSLVAFWAMAVWFVATVIGDWWVSDDLAGAMDRAWLRLRILLEIAAALGDSD
;
A
#
# COMPACT_ATOMS: atom_id res chain seq x y z
N MET A 1 22.67 27.53 21.74
CA MET A 1 21.24 27.19 21.76
C MET A 1 20.74 27.28 20.33
N GLU A 2 20.22 26.16 19.82
CA GLU A 2 19.10 26.07 18.85
C GLU A 2 19.25 26.67 17.45
N SER A 3 20.14 26.13 16.59
CA SER A 3 19.99 26.40 15.14
C SER A 3 20.47 25.31 14.17
N LEU A 4 20.79 24.10 14.63
CA LEU A 4 21.52 23.12 13.80
C LEU A 4 20.74 21.86 13.38
N ILE A 5 19.40 21.87 13.39
CA ILE A 5 18.61 20.80 12.78
C ILE A 5 17.35 21.40 12.12
N HIS A 6 17.54 22.13 11.03
CA HIS A 6 16.49 22.24 10.01
C HIS A 6 16.51 20.92 9.22
N THR A 7 16.18 19.80 9.88
CA THR A 7 15.88 18.57 9.15
C THR A 7 14.72 18.88 8.22
N PRO A 8 14.83 18.62 6.91
CA PRO A 8 13.65 18.49 6.06
C PRO A 8 12.89 17.21 6.45
N GLY A 9 12.50 17.09 7.72
CA GLY A 9 12.13 15.85 8.40
C GLY A 9 10.89 15.19 7.81
N PRO A 10 9.80 15.93 7.53
CA PRO A 10 8.59 15.35 6.93
C PRO A 10 8.60 15.21 5.39
N PRO A 11 8.92 16.24 4.58
CA PRO A 11 8.67 16.18 3.14
C PRO A 11 9.66 15.27 2.40
N LEU A 12 10.92 15.21 2.82
CA LEU A 12 11.92 14.33 2.21
C LEU A 12 11.63 12.86 2.51
N ALA A 13 11.20 12.54 3.74
CA ALA A 13 10.74 11.20 4.10
C ALA A 13 9.51 10.77 3.29
N THR A 14 8.54 11.67 3.10
CA THR A 14 7.37 11.42 2.24
C THR A 14 7.77 11.17 0.79
N LEU A 15 8.71 11.95 0.24
CA LEU A 15 9.20 11.75 -1.13
C LEU A 15 9.95 10.42 -1.30
N VAL A 16 10.76 10.03 -0.32
CA VAL A 16 11.47 8.75 -0.34
C VAL A 16 10.49 7.58 -0.20
N LEU A 17 9.51 7.68 0.70
CA LEU A 17 8.45 6.69 0.85
C LEU A 17 7.64 6.57 -0.45
N LEU A 18 7.27 7.70 -1.07
CA LEU A 18 6.57 7.75 -2.35
C LEU A 18 7.41 7.09 -3.45
N ALA A 19 8.69 7.42 -3.56
CA ALA A 19 9.57 6.85 -4.58
C ALA A 19 9.75 5.33 -4.39
N LEU A 20 10.02 4.87 -3.16
CA LEU A 20 10.20 3.44 -2.86
C LEU A 20 8.91 2.65 -3.07
N SER A 21 7.78 3.18 -2.62
CA SER A 21 6.47 2.54 -2.83
C SER A 21 6.11 2.47 -4.31
N THR A 22 6.39 3.53 -5.07
CA THR A 22 6.15 3.60 -6.51
C THR A 22 6.99 2.56 -7.25
N VAL A 23 8.29 2.46 -6.96
CA VAL A 23 9.19 1.48 -7.59
C VAL A 23 8.79 0.04 -7.25
N LEU A 24 8.50 -0.25 -5.98
CA LEU A 24 8.04 -1.57 -5.57
C LEU A 24 6.67 -1.92 -6.18
N GLY A 25 5.75 -0.96 -6.23
CA GLY A 25 4.43 -1.14 -6.88
C GLY A 25 4.54 -1.41 -8.37
N MET A 26 5.34 -0.62 -9.09
CA MET A 26 5.56 -0.79 -10.53
C MET A 26 6.19 -2.14 -10.86
N ALA A 27 7.11 -2.63 -10.03
CA ALA A 27 7.74 -3.94 -10.23
C ALA A 27 6.71 -5.10 -10.16
N GLN A 28 5.74 -5.02 -9.24
CA GLN A 28 4.68 -6.03 -9.14
C GLN A 28 3.66 -5.93 -10.29
N VAL A 29 3.27 -4.71 -10.66
CA VAL A 29 2.38 -4.46 -11.81
C VAL A 29 3.01 -4.99 -13.10
N ALA A 30 4.30 -4.72 -13.33
CA ALA A 30 5.02 -5.22 -14.50
C ALA A 30 5.07 -6.75 -14.54
N LYS A 31 5.27 -7.41 -13.38
CA LYS A 31 5.21 -8.88 -13.29
C LYS A 31 3.82 -9.42 -13.64
N ILE A 32 2.76 -8.83 -13.11
CA ILE A 32 1.38 -9.26 -13.38
C ILE A 32 1.07 -9.08 -14.87
N ILE A 33 1.41 -7.93 -15.46
CA ILE A 33 1.22 -7.69 -16.89
C ILE A 33 1.96 -8.76 -17.70
N LYS A 34 3.23 -9.05 -17.39
CA LYS A 34 4.04 -10.02 -18.13
C LYS A 34 3.50 -11.45 -18.01
N VAL A 35 3.05 -11.85 -16.83
CA VAL A 35 2.41 -13.15 -16.59
C VAL A 35 1.05 -13.22 -17.28
N TYR A 36 0.30 -12.12 -17.28
CA TYR A 36 -1.01 -12.04 -17.93
C TYR A 36 -0.89 -12.07 -19.45
N GLU A 37 0.09 -11.37 -20.01
CA GLU A 37 0.40 -11.35 -21.45
C GLU A 37 0.85 -12.74 -21.94
N ALA A 38 1.71 -13.42 -21.16
CA ALA A 38 2.06 -14.82 -21.40
C ALA A 38 0.86 -15.79 -21.27
N ARG A 39 -0.17 -15.42 -20.50
CA ARG A 39 -1.42 -16.18 -20.36
C ARG A 39 -2.45 -15.81 -21.45
N HIS A 40 -2.32 -14.63 -22.06
CA HIS A 40 -3.29 -14.08 -23.00
C HIS A 40 -3.08 -14.49 -24.45
N GLU A 41 -1.88 -14.95 -24.81
CA GLU A 41 -1.66 -15.69 -26.07
C GLU A 41 -2.59 -16.92 -26.20
N LEU A 42 -3.27 -17.35 -25.11
CA LEU A 42 -4.11 -18.55 -25.09
C LEU A 42 -5.63 -18.33 -24.96
N LYS A 43 -6.17 -17.13 -24.73
CA LYS A 43 -7.65 -16.99 -24.57
C LYS A 43 -8.19 -15.58 -24.81
N HIS A 44 -8.98 -15.43 -25.87
CA HIS A 44 -9.38 -14.16 -26.49
C HIS A 44 -10.85 -13.74 -26.26
N GLY A 45 -11.44 -14.03 -25.08
CA GLY A 45 -12.91 -13.97 -24.95
C GLY A 45 -13.52 -13.15 -23.80
N SER A 46 -12.80 -12.83 -22.72
CA SER A 46 -13.44 -12.27 -21.50
C SER A 46 -12.51 -11.31 -20.72
N ALA A 47 -11.74 -10.50 -21.43
CA ALA A 47 -10.64 -9.73 -20.83
C ALA A 47 -11.06 -8.38 -20.22
N GLY A 48 -12.16 -7.76 -20.66
CA GLY A 48 -12.44 -6.34 -20.35
C GLY A 48 -12.87 -6.05 -18.90
N PHE A 49 -13.78 -6.87 -18.35
CA PHE A 49 -14.33 -6.66 -17.01
C PHE A 49 -13.33 -7.08 -15.91
N ILE A 50 -12.64 -8.21 -16.10
CA ILE A 50 -11.56 -8.66 -15.21
C ILE A 50 -10.39 -7.67 -15.23
N ARG A 51 -10.07 -7.05 -16.38
CA ARG A 51 -9.01 -6.02 -16.47
C ARG A 51 -9.32 -4.76 -15.64
N SER A 52 -10.58 -4.31 -15.63
CA SER A 52 -11.01 -3.15 -14.84
C SER A 52 -10.88 -3.44 -13.34
N ILE A 53 -11.47 -4.55 -12.87
CA ILE A 53 -11.49 -4.92 -11.45
C ILE A 53 -10.10 -5.35 -10.96
N SER A 54 -9.34 -6.08 -11.77
CA SER A 54 -7.96 -6.49 -11.45
C SER A 54 -7.01 -5.29 -11.36
N GLY A 55 -7.22 -4.24 -12.14
CA GLY A 55 -6.43 -3.02 -12.06
C GLY A 55 -6.69 -2.25 -10.76
N TRP A 56 -7.97 -2.03 -10.43
CA TRP A 56 -8.35 -1.27 -9.25
C TRP A 56 -8.13 -2.00 -7.93
N SER A 57 -8.38 -3.31 -7.86
CA SER A 57 -8.07 -4.12 -6.67
C SER A 57 -6.58 -4.12 -6.34
N LEU A 58 -5.71 -4.14 -7.36
CA LEU A 58 -4.26 -4.04 -7.18
C LEU A 58 -3.84 -2.68 -6.64
N VAL A 59 -4.44 -1.59 -7.13
CA VAL A 59 -4.18 -0.23 -6.63
C VAL A 59 -4.67 -0.08 -5.18
N ALA A 60 -5.86 -0.60 -4.86
CA ALA A 60 -6.39 -0.58 -3.51
C ALA A 60 -5.50 -1.37 -2.53
N PHE A 61 -5.05 -2.56 -2.93
CA PHE A 61 -4.13 -3.38 -2.15
C PHE A 61 -2.77 -2.68 -1.95
N TRP A 62 -2.23 -2.07 -3.00
CA TRP A 62 -0.98 -1.31 -2.92
C TRP A 62 -1.11 -0.11 -1.98
N ALA A 63 -2.16 0.69 -2.12
CA ALA A 63 -2.41 1.85 -1.27
C ALA A 63 -2.53 1.44 0.22
N MET A 64 -3.22 0.32 0.48
CA MET A 64 -3.35 -0.25 1.83
C MET A 64 -2.01 -0.69 2.41
N ALA A 65 -1.17 -1.36 1.62
CA ALA A 65 0.16 -1.80 2.05
C ALA A 65 1.08 -0.60 2.35
N VAL A 66 1.09 0.41 1.48
CA VAL A 66 1.89 1.63 1.68
C VAL A 66 1.43 2.39 2.91
N TRP A 67 0.11 2.56 3.08
CA TRP A 67 -0.46 3.21 4.25
C TRP A 67 -0.10 2.46 5.54
N PHE A 68 -0.18 1.13 5.55
CA PHE A 68 0.16 0.32 6.72
C PHE A 68 1.63 0.53 7.12
N VAL A 69 2.56 0.42 6.16
CA VAL A 69 4.00 0.61 6.42
C VAL A 69 4.28 2.05 6.89
N ALA A 70 3.66 3.05 6.27
CA ALA A 70 3.82 4.45 6.65
C ALA A 70 3.38 4.72 8.10
N THR A 71 2.25 4.13 8.52
CA THR A 71 1.73 4.30 9.88
C THR A 71 2.61 3.63 10.94
N VAL A 72 3.13 2.42 10.67
CA VAL A 72 4.07 1.73 11.57
C VAL A 72 5.36 2.54 11.73
N ILE A 73 5.96 2.99 10.62
CA ILE A 73 7.23 3.75 10.66
C ILE A 73 7.03 5.10 11.35
N GLY A 74 5.95 5.83 11.03
CA GLY A 74 5.67 7.12 11.63
C GLY A 74 5.43 7.03 13.14
N ASP A 75 4.72 5.99 13.57
CA ASP A 75 4.42 5.78 14.98
C ASP A 75 5.64 5.27 15.77
N TRP A 76 6.45 4.37 15.16
CA TRP A 76 7.73 3.96 15.74
C TRP A 76 8.68 5.16 15.89
N TRP A 77 8.74 6.06 14.91
CA TRP A 77 9.58 7.26 14.99
C TRP A 77 9.20 8.21 16.14
N VAL A 78 7.92 8.27 16.52
CA VAL A 78 7.44 9.13 17.61
C VAL A 78 7.51 8.44 18.97
N SER A 79 7.24 7.14 19.03
CA SER A 79 7.13 6.38 20.29
C SER A 79 8.40 5.65 20.70
N ASP A 80 9.36 5.49 19.78
CA ASP A 80 10.58 4.67 19.92
C ASP A 80 10.29 3.20 20.34
N ASP A 81 9.03 2.76 20.20
CA ASP A 81 8.55 1.43 20.56
C ASP A 81 7.95 0.75 19.31
N LEU A 82 8.75 -0.13 18.71
CA LEU A 82 8.35 -0.88 17.52
C LEU A 82 7.24 -1.89 17.81
N ALA A 83 7.25 -2.52 18.99
CA ALA A 83 6.26 -3.54 19.36
C ALA A 83 4.90 -2.88 19.56
N GLY A 84 4.84 -1.79 20.34
CA GLY A 84 3.62 -1.01 20.52
C GLY A 84 3.12 -0.36 19.22
N ALA A 85 4.02 0.08 18.33
CA ALA A 85 3.63 0.60 17.03
C ALA A 85 2.99 -0.46 16.13
N MET A 86 3.53 -1.68 16.16
CA MET A 86 2.95 -2.82 15.44
C MET A 86 1.56 -3.18 15.97
N ASP A 87 1.38 -3.24 17.30
CA ASP A 87 0.09 -3.56 17.92
C ASP A 87 -0.99 -2.53 17.54
N ARG A 88 -0.65 -1.23 17.55
CA ARG A 88 -1.57 -0.16 17.14
C ARG A 88 -1.90 -0.21 15.65
N ALA A 89 -0.91 -0.49 14.80
CA ALA A 89 -1.13 -0.63 13.36
C ALA A 89 -1.99 -1.85 13.03
N TRP A 90 -1.79 -2.98 13.72
CA TRP A 90 -2.60 -4.18 13.56
C TRP A 90 -4.07 -3.93 13.93
N LEU A 91 -4.31 -3.21 15.02
CA LEU A 91 -5.66 -2.85 15.44
C LEU A 91 -6.35 -1.95 14.40
N ARG A 92 -5.63 -0.99 13.82
CA ARG A 92 -6.17 -0.16 12.72
C ARG A 92 -6.46 -0.98 11.46
N LEU A 93 -5.59 -1.91 11.10
CA LEU A 93 -5.80 -2.81 9.95
C LEU A 93 -7.04 -3.68 10.15
N ARG A 94 -7.20 -4.27 11.34
CA ARG A 94 -8.37 -5.06 11.69
C ARG A 94 -9.66 -4.25 11.53
N ILE A 95 -9.70 -3.04 12.08
CA ILE A 95 -10.87 -2.15 11.97
C ILE A 95 -11.20 -1.87 10.49
N LEU A 96 -10.19 -1.59 9.66
CA LEU A 96 -10.41 -1.34 8.23
C LEU A 96 -10.99 -2.56 7.50
N LEU A 97 -10.47 -3.76 7.80
CA LEU A 97 -10.99 -5.00 7.22
C LEU A 97 -12.40 -5.31 7.71
N GLU A 98 -12.70 -5.03 8.98
CA GLU A 98 -14.02 -5.22 9.58
C GLU A 98 -15.06 -4.25 8.99
N ILE A 99 -14.68 -2.99 8.74
CA ILE A 99 -15.50 -2.02 8.01
C ILE A 99 -15.71 -2.48 6.56
N ALA A 100 -14.65 -2.93 5.87
CA ALA A 100 -14.75 -3.40 4.49
C ALA A 100 -15.65 -4.65 4.36
N ALA A 101 -15.56 -5.58 5.32
CA ALA A 101 -16.43 -6.74 5.39
C ALA A 101 -17.89 -6.34 5.65
N ALA A 102 -18.14 -5.43 6.61
CA ALA A 102 -19.49 -4.92 6.87
C ALA A 102 -20.08 -4.20 5.65
N LEU A 103 -19.27 -3.44 4.91
CA LEU A 103 -19.70 -2.77 3.68
C LEU A 103 -20.05 -3.77 2.56
N GLY A 104 -19.28 -4.86 2.42
CA GLY A 104 -19.52 -5.89 1.42
C GLY A 104 -20.69 -6.82 1.74
N ASP A 105 -21.10 -6.91 3.01
CA ASP A 105 -22.29 -7.65 3.46
C ASP A 105 -23.57 -6.79 3.39
N SER A 106 -23.41 -5.48 3.21
CA SER A 106 -24.50 -4.49 3.13
C SER A 106 -25.02 -4.25 1.70
N ASP A 107 -24.43 -4.90 0.70
CA ASP A 107 -24.74 -4.79 -0.74
C ASP A 107 -25.28 -6.14 -1.26
#